data_AF-A0A2N5X0Z9-F1
#
_entry.id   AF-A0A2N5X0Z9-F1
#
_cell.length_a   1.000
_cell.length_b   1.000
_cell.length_c   1.000
_cell.angle_alpha   90.00
_cell.angle_beta   90.00
_cell.angle_gamma   90.00
#
_symmetry.space_group_name_H-M   'P 1'
#
loop_
_entity.id
_entity.type
_entity.pdbx_description
1 polymer ?
#
loop_
_entity_poly.entity_id
_entity_poly.type
_entity_poly.pdbx_seq_one_letter_code
_entity_poly.pdbx_strand_id
1 'polypeptide(L)'
;MDKLIKRKELYDLVWSKPITKIAKDYKVSDSAIIKICKKMEIPRPGKGHWTRVECGKNVKKTPLPKLRKKGVEHHYLWRQGYSEGRTDDEGILHPQIAREAKVEHQILVDDKLDDPHALVATNIKRFRNAKVDDRGVVQPRAAQHFDLAITEGAVDRTLRIMDALLKGFDKRGWVFRIHKGPKPGMGVEVLGEEIGFSIEETVKAVEHVLTEKEIKARNRGNWVWPPRYDYSPTGQLKLKIHANYSYSGRCSWGDAKIQRVDQCLNRFCSGSVQYAQASKQNDTMTKWTAESGAERL
;
A
#
# COMPACT_ATOMS: atom_id res chain seq x y z
N MET A 1 11.73 -20.74 2.50
CA MET A 1 11.85 -21.76 3.56
C MET A 1 11.71 -21.06 4.90
N ASP A 2 10.84 -21.59 5.76
CA ASP A 2 10.58 -21.05 7.09
C ASP A 2 11.65 -21.57 8.06
N LYS A 3 12.32 -20.65 8.77
CA LYS A 3 13.35 -21.03 9.74
C LYS A 3 12.79 -20.99 11.15
N LEU A 4 12.76 -22.14 11.82
CA LEU A 4 12.44 -22.22 13.24
C LEU A 4 13.61 -21.65 14.06
N ILE A 5 13.36 -20.69 14.95
CA ILE A 5 14.36 -20.11 15.85
C ILE A 5 13.98 -20.35 17.32
N LYS A 6 14.96 -20.76 18.12
CA LYS A 6 14.81 -21.00 19.58
C LYS A 6 14.96 -19.69 20.37
N ARG A 7 14.31 -19.60 21.54
CA ARG A 7 14.36 -18.41 22.41
C ARG A 7 15.79 -18.02 22.79
N LYS A 8 16.59 -19.01 23.19
CA LYS A 8 17.99 -18.81 23.57
C LYS A 8 18.83 -18.35 22.38
N GLU A 9 18.65 -19.01 21.23
CA GLU A 9 19.33 -18.68 19.98
C GLU A 9 19.04 -17.22 19.54
N LEU A 10 17.78 -16.79 19.58
CA LEU A 10 17.43 -15.41 19.25
C LEU A 10 17.98 -14.40 20.25
N TYR A 11 18.03 -14.74 21.55
CA TYR A 11 18.66 -13.90 22.56
C TYR A 11 20.16 -13.72 22.29
N ASP A 12 20.90 -14.80 22.05
CA ASP A 12 22.34 -14.74 21.76
C ASP A 12 22.61 -13.92 20.49
N LEU A 13 21.74 -14.06 19.48
CA LEU A 13 21.79 -13.29 18.25
C LEU A 13 21.58 -11.78 18.48
N VAL A 14 20.54 -11.41 19.23
CA VAL A 14 20.18 -10.01 19.54
C VAL A 14 21.23 -9.31 20.42
N TRP A 15 22.05 -10.06 21.16
CA TRP A 15 23.15 -9.53 21.97
C TRP A 15 24.54 -9.68 21.30
N SER A 16 24.61 -10.21 20.08
CA SER A 16 25.86 -10.32 19.29
C SER A 16 25.91 -9.33 18.13
N LYS A 17 24.77 -8.96 17.53
CA LYS A 17 24.72 -7.97 16.45
C LYS A 17 23.43 -7.13 16.45
N PRO A 18 23.43 -5.94 15.81
CA PRO A 18 22.25 -5.11 15.68
C PRO A 18 21.07 -5.84 15.01
N ILE A 19 19.85 -5.54 15.46
CA ILE A 19 18.60 -6.11 14.91
C ILE A 19 18.51 -5.88 13.40
N THR A 20 19.01 -4.75 12.90
CA THR A 20 19.07 -4.44 11.46
C THR A 20 19.89 -5.48 10.67
N LYS A 21 21.00 -5.98 11.23
CA LYS A 21 21.81 -7.04 10.60
C LYS A 21 21.12 -8.40 10.71
N ILE A 22 20.51 -8.70 11.86
CA ILE A 22 19.72 -9.94 12.06
C ILE A 22 18.58 -10.02 11.05
N ALA A 23 17.83 -8.93 10.88
CA ALA A 23 16.75 -8.82 9.94
C ALA A 23 17.21 -9.14 8.50
N LYS A 24 18.35 -8.59 8.08
CA LYS A 24 18.98 -8.86 6.78
C LYS A 24 19.34 -10.35 6.61
N ASP A 25 20.06 -10.92 7.57
CA ASP A 25 20.52 -12.32 7.49
C ASP A 25 19.37 -13.32 7.38
N TYR A 26 18.25 -13.03 8.05
CA TYR A 26 17.07 -13.87 8.05
C TYR A 26 16.01 -13.43 7.02
N LYS A 27 16.27 -12.38 6.25
CA LYS A 27 15.37 -11.79 5.24
C LYS A 27 13.95 -11.52 5.80
N VAL A 28 13.87 -10.90 6.98
CA VAL A 28 12.64 -10.55 7.71
C VAL A 28 12.72 -9.12 8.25
N SER A 29 11.58 -8.45 8.48
CA SER A 29 11.61 -7.05 8.94
C SER A 29 12.18 -6.87 10.35
N ASP A 30 12.86 -5.75 10.60
CA ASP A 30 13.32 -5.35 11.94
C ASP A 30 12.16 -5.39 12.95
N SER A 31 11.00 -4.90 12.52
CA SER A 31 9.77 -4.94 13.32
C SER A 31 9.29 -6.37 13.62
N ALA A 32 9.48 -7.31 12.69
CA ALA A 32 9.17 -8.72 12.93
C ALA A 32 10.10 -9.31 13.99
N ILE A 33 11.42 -9.10 13.89
CA ILE A 33 12.38 -9.52 14.93
C ILE A 33 12.03 -8.92 16.29
N ILE A 34 11.65 -7.63 16.34
CA ILE A 34 11.21 -6.95 17.56
C ILE A 34 9.95 -7.58 18.15
N LYS A 35 8.93 -7.87 17.32
CA LYS A 35 7.69 -8.52 17.75
C LYS A 35 7.96 -9.92 18.30
N ILE A 36 8.85 -10.67 17.65
CA ILE A 36 9.25 -12.01 18.09
C ILE A 36 9.99 -11.93 19.43
N CYS A 37 10.95 -11.01 19.58
CA CYS A 37 11.62 -10.78 20.86
C CYS A 37 10.62 -10.45 21.97
N LYS A 38 9.59 -9.63 21.70
CA LYS A 38 8.54 -9.32 22.67
C LYS A 38 7.71 -10.56 23.02
N LYS A 39 7.31 -11.35 22.02
CA LYS A 39 6.51 -12.57 22.19
C LYS A 39 7.25 -13.67 22.95
N MET A 40 8.56 -13.75 22.76
CA MET A 40 9.44 -14.70 23.44
C MET A 40 10.04 -14.14 24.73
N GLU A 41 9.60 -12.97 25.19
CA GLU A 41 10.09 -12.32 26.43
C GLU A 41 11.63 -12.19 26.48
N ILE A 42 12.23 -11.77 25.36
CA ILE A 42 13.67 -11.59 25.19
C ILE A 42 14.04 -10.12 25.44
N PRO A 43 14.90 -9.81 26.43
CA PRO A 43 15.40 -8.47 26.65
C PRO A 43 16.32 -8.07 25.49
N ARG A 44 16.14 -6.84 25.01
CA ARG A 44 16.90 -6.29 23.89
C ARG A 44 17.88 -5.22 24.39
N PRO A 45 19.01 -5.03 23.72
CA PRO A 45 19.90 -3.90 23.98
C PRO A 45 19.17 -2.55 23.90
N GLY A 46 19.43 -1.66 24.85
CA GLY A 46 18.86 -0.31 24.86
C GLY A 46 19.37 0.58 23.72
N LYS A 47 18.73 1.74 23.51
CA LYS A 47 19.17 2.73 22.51
C LYS A 47 20.64 3.13 22.78
N GLY A 48 21.45 3.18 21.71
CA GLY A 48 22.89 3.50 21.80
C GLY A 48 23.76 2.41 22.43
N HIS A 49 23.25 1.20 22.68
CA HIS A 49 24.09 0.07 23.12
C HIS A 49 25.16 -0.26 22.06
N TRP A 50 24.75 -0.42 20.80
CA TRP A 50 25.66 -0.78 19.70
C TRP A 50 26.70 0.29 19.41
N THR A 51 26.33 1.56 19.47
CA THR A 51 27.27 2.69 19.39
C THR A 51 28.33 2.64 20.50
N ARG A 52 27.94 2.28 21.72
CA ARG A 52 28.89 2.13 22.85
C ARG A 52 29.83 0.94 22.64
N VAL A 53 29.33 -0.17 22.11
CA VAL A 53 30.14 -1.35 21.77
C VAL A 53 31.14 -1.02 20.66
N GLU A 54 30.72 -0.31 19.61
CA GLU A 54 31.59 0.14 18.51
C GLU A 54 32.69 1.11 18.98
N CYS A 55 32.38 1.96 19.96
CA CYS A 55 33.37 2.83 20.61
C CYS A 55 34.21 2.11 21.71
N GLY A 56 34.22 0.78 21.75
CA GLY A 56 35.05 -0.01 22.67
C GLY A 56 34.65 0.05 24.14
N LYS A 57 33.45 0.56 24.48
CA LYS A 57 32.99 0.65 25.88
C LYS A 57 32.44 -0.69 26.37
N ASN A 58 32.73 -1.04 27.62
CA ASN A 58 32.17 -2.24 28.25
C ASN A 58 30.68 -2.03 28.57
N VAL A 59 29.80 -2.83 27.96
CA VAL A 59 28.34 -2.73 28.15
C VAL A 59 27.81 -4.00 28.81
N LYS A 60 27.03 -3.84 29.89
CA LYS A 60 26.45 -4.98 30.62
C LYS A 60 25.32 -5.63 29.81
N LYS A 61 25.43 -6.94 29.60
CA LYS A 61 24.37 -7.76 28.98
C LYS A 61 23.27 -8.06 30.00
N THR A 62 22.01 -7.82 29.65
CA THR A 62 20.87 -8.16 30.51
C THR A 62 20.58 -9.65 30.39
N PRO A 63 20.60 -10.45 31.48
CA PRO A 63 20.39 -11.88 31.41
C PRO A 63 18.98 -12.23 30.90
N LEU A 64 18.87 -13.35 30.20
CA LEU A 64 17.60 -13.87 29.69
C LEU A 64 16.70 -14.28 30.88
N PRO A 65 15.54 -13.62 31.11
CA PRO A 65 14.65 -13.94 32.22
C PRO A 65 14.02 -15.33 32.06
N LYS A 66 13.57 -15.92 33.17
CA LYS A 66 12.77 -17.15 33.14
C LYS A 66 11.47 -16.90 32.38
N LEU A 67 11.12 -17.82 31.49
CA LEU A 67 9.91 -17.73 30.68
C LEU A 67 8.68 -17.94 31.57
N ARG A 68 7.62 -17.16 31.37
CA ARG A 68 6.35 -17.34 32.09
C ARG A 68 5.63 -18.62 31.64
N LYS A 69 4.67 -19.11 32.45
CA LYS A 69 3.88 -20.34 32.15
C LYS A 69 3.18 -20.35 30.78
N LYS A 70 2.92 -19.18 30.18
CA LYS A 70 2.32 -19.02 28.83
C LYS A 70 3.31 -18.46 27.79
N GLY A 71 4.60 -18.44 28.08
CA GLY A 71 5.59 -17.86 27.19
C GLY A 71 5.93 -18.77 26.01
N VAL A 72 6.49 -18.18 24.96
CA VAL A 72 6.82 -18.88 23.71
C VAL A 72 8.31 -19.18 23.65
N GLU A 73 8.66 -20.47 23.54
CA GLU A 73 10.06 -20.92 23.51
C GLU A 73 10.65 -21.04 22.10
N HIS A 74 9.80 -21.15 21.08
CA HIS A 74 10.19 -21.31 19.68
C HIS A 74 9.28 -20.47 18.76
N HIS A 75 9.82 -19.89 17.69
CA HIS A 75 9.03 -19.15 16.72
C HIS A 75 9.52 -19.43 15.29
N TYR A 76 8.60 -19.47 14.32
CA TYR A 76 8.98 -19.51 12.91
C TYR A 76 9.27 -18.10 12.42
N LEU A 77 10.46 -17.90 11.86
CA LEU A 77 10.77 -16.70 11.09
C LEU A 77 10.16 -16.90 9.70
N TRP A 78 8.89 -16.50 9.58
CA TRP A 78 8.24 -16.45 8.29
C TRP A 78 8.84 -15.32 7.48
N ARG A 79 9.14 -15.58 6.21
CA ARG A 79 9.51 -14.57 5.21
C ARG A 79 8.28 -13.74 4.83
N GLN A 80 7.62 -13.13 5.81
CA GLN A 80 6.50 -12.25 5.55
C GLN A 80 7.03 -10.90 5.13
N GLY A 81 7.01 -10.64 3.82
CA GLY A 81 7.11 -9.29 3.25
C GLY A 81 8.28 -8.44 3.76
N TYR A 82 9.50 -8.98 3.85
CA TYR A 82 10.69 -8.14 3.91
C TYR A 82 10.86 -7.47 2.54
N SER A 83 10.13 -6.38 2.32
CA SER A 83 10.58 -5.34 1.41
C SER A 83 11.70 -4.63 2.14
N GLU A 84 12.93 -4.82 1.68
CA GLU A 84 14.04 -3.98 2.11
C GLU A 84 13.60 -2.52 2.06
N GLY A 85 13.93 -1.78 3.12
CA GLY A 85 13.98 -0.33 2.99
C GLY A 85 15.03 -0.04 1.93
N ARG A 86 14.56 0.19 0.69
CA ARG A 86 15.22 0.88 -0.42
C ARG A 86 16.71 1.16 -0.18
N THR A 87 17.53 0.25 -0.70
CA THR A 87 18.73 0.58 -1.45
C THR A 87 18.75 -0.43 -2.58
N ASP A 88 18.39 0.03 -3.77
CA ASP A 88 18.92 -0.48 -5.03
C ASP A 88 18.91 -2.00 -5.14
N ASP A 89 17.71 -2.58 -5.16
CA ASP A 89 17.56 -3.96 -5.59
C ASP A 89 17.96 -3.96 -7.08
N GLU A 90 19.17 -4.46 -7.37
CA GLU A 90 19.64 -4.88 -8.70
C GLU A 90 18.81 -6.08 -9.22
N GLY A 91 17.49 -6.06 -9.02
CA GLY A 91 16.58 -6.73 -9.91
C GLY A 91 16.60 -5.96 -11.21
N ILE A 92 16.89 -6.64 -12.33
CA ILE A 92 16.99 -6.06 -13.69
C ILE A 92 15.86 -5.04 -13.89
N LEU A 93 16.20 -3.76 -13.72
CA LEU A 93 15.25 -2.67 -13.81
C LEU A 93 14.79 -2.68 -15.27
N HIS A 94 13.50 -2.91 -15.53
CA HIS A 94 13.02 -2.96 -16.91
C HIS A 94 13.44 -1.68 -17.63
N PRO A 95 13.92 -1.73 -18.89
CA PRO A 95 14.33 -0.53 -19.62
C PRO A 95 13.20 0.52 -19.72
N GLN A 96 11.94 0.09 -19.61
CA GLN A 96 10.79 1.00 -19.55
C GLN A 96 10.75 1.87 -18.28
N ILE A 97 11.31 1.43 -17.16
CA ILE A 97 11.44 2.25 -15.94
C ILE A 97 12.42 3.40 -16.18
N ALA A 98 13.53 3.15 -16.89
CA ALA A 98 14.47 4.21 -17.27
C ALA A 98 13.83 5.23 -18.24
N ARG A 99 12.89 4.80 -19.09
CA ARG A 99 12.11 5.70 -19.95
C ARG A 99 11.22 6.64 -19.15
N GLU A 100 10.66 6.19 -18.03
CA GLU A 100 9.82 7.04 -17.16
C GLU A 100 10.55 8.26 -16.57
N ALA A 101 11.88 8.21 -16.49
CA ALA A 101 12.69 9.34 -16.03
C ALA A 101 12.92 10.42 -17.11
N LYS A 102 12.68 10.08 -18.39
CA LYS A 102 12.87 11.02 -19.50
C LYS A 102 11.76 12.07 -19.54
N VAL A 103 12.13 13.27 -19.98
CA VAL A 103 11.22 14.42 -20.12
C VAL A 103 10.02 14.07 -21.02
N GLU A 104 10.24 13.30 -22.09
CA GLU A 104 9.19 12.87 -23.04
C GLU A 104 8.05 12.06 -22.40
N HIS A 105 8.33 11.38 -21.29
CA HIS A 105 7.38 10.57 -20.57
C HIS A 105 6.85 11.25 -19.30
N GLN A 106 7.30 12.46 -18.95
CA GLN A 106 6.76 13.16 -17.78
C GLN A 106 5.27 13.44 -17.95
N ILE A 107 4.49 13.02 -16.94
CA ILE A 107 3.06 13.30 -16.88
C ILE A 107 2.88 14.54 -16.01
N LEU A 108 2.51 15.64 -16.66
CA LEU A 108 2.18 16.89 -15.99
C LEU A 108 0.65 16.99 -15.87
N VAL A 109 0.18 17.38 -14.69
CA VAL A 109 -1.24 17.59 -14.43
C VAL A 109 -1.52 19.08 -14.58
N ASP A 110 -2.31 19.44 -15.59
CA ASP A 110 -2.73 20.82 -15.79
C ASP A 110 -3.72 21.27 -14.72
N ASP A 111 -3.73 22.57 -14.44
CA ASP A 111 -4.64 23.15 -13.45
C ASP A 111 -6.09 23.19 -13.95
N LYS A 112 -6.30 23.11 -15.27
CA LYS A 112 -7.60 23.13 -15.93
C LYS A 112 -7.78 21.91 -16.83
N LEU A 113 -9.03 21.48 -16.97
CA LEU A 113 -9.44 20.42 -17.89
C LEU A 113 -9.86 21.05 -19.22
N ASP A 114 -8.87 21.50 -19.99
CA ASP A 114 -9.08 21.94 -21.37
C ASP A 114 -8.81 20.73 -22.29
N ASP A 115 -9.83 20.28 -23.03
CA ASP A 115 -9.82 19.05 -23.84
C ASP A 115 -9.57 17.74 -23.06
N PRO A 116 -10.55 17.27 -22.26
CA PRO A 116 -10.40 16.05 -21.48
C PRO A 116 -10.49 14.79 -22.36
N HIS A 117 -9.70 13.77 -21.99
CA HIS A 117 -9.76 12.45 -22.59
C HIS A 117 -11.21 11.91 -22.59
N ALA A 118 -11.61 11.21 -23.66
CA ALA A 118 -13.02 10.81 -23.89
C ALA A 118 -13.66 10.05 -22.70
N LEU A 119 -12.87 9.20 -22.03
CA LEU A 119 -13.32 8.50 -20.82
C LEU A 119 -13.52 9.46 -19.64
N VAL A 120 -12.69 10.47 -19.48
CA VAL A 120 -12.86 11.51 -18.44
C VAL A 120 -14.08 12.36 -18.75
N ALA A 121 -14.23 12.82 -19.99
CA ALA A 121 -15.40 13.60 -20.42
C ALA A 121 -16.73 12.90 -20.09
N THR A 122 -16.78 11.58 -20.30
CA THR A 122 -17.93 10.74 -19.95
C THR A 122 -18.14 10.63 -18.45
N ASN A 123 -17.06 10.49 -17.67
CA ASN A 123 -17.12 10.33 -16.21
C ASN A 123 -17.39 11.63 -15.46
N ILE A 124 -17.03 12.82 -15.99
CA ILE A 124 -17.33 14.13 -15.36
C ILE A 124 -18.83 14.22 -14.99
N LYS A 125 -19.71 13.92 -15.94
CA LYS A 125 -21.17 13.96 -15.71
C LYS A 125 -21.64 12.91 -14.70
N ARG A 126 -20.95 11.78 -14.61
CA ARG A 126 -21.31 10.68 -13.69
C ARG A 126 -20.97 11.04 -12.25
N PHE A 127 -19.78 11.59 -12.02
CA PHE A 127 -19.34 11.99 -10.68
C PHE A 127 -20.02 13.26 -10.19
N ARG A 128 -20.32 14.24 -11.05
CA ARG A 128 -21.05 15.46 -10.65
C ARG A 128 -22.50 15.22 -10.21
N ASN A 129 -23.15 14.18 -10.74
CA ASN A 129 -24.53 13.84 -10.41
C ASN A 129 -24.63 12.65 -9.43
N ALA A 130 -23.49 12.14 -8.95
CA ALA A 130 -23.45 10.99 -8.07
C ALA A 130 -23.92 11.39 -6.66
N LYS A 131 -24.59 10.45 -5.99
CA LYS A 131 -24.95 10.65 -4.58
C LYS A 131 -23.71 10.43 -3.72
N VAL A 132 -23.63 11.18 -2.63
CA VAL A 132 -22.69 10.90 -1.56
C VAL A 132 -23.22 9.76 -0.69
N ASP A 133 -22.32 8.90 -0.21
CA ASP A 133 -22.63 7.92 0.83
C ASP A 133 -22.64 8.57 2.22
N ASP A 134 -22.90 7.77 3.26
CA ASP A 134 -22.95 8.23 4.66
C ASP A 134 -21.60 8.78 5.17
N ARG A 135 -20.52 8.63 4.40
CA ARG A 135 -19.18 9.15 4.71
C ARG A 135 -18.81 10.37 3.86
N GLY A 136 -19.74 10.87 3.05
CA GLY A 136 -19.51 11.99 2.12
C GLY A 136 -18.74 11.59 0.86
N VAL A 137 -18.56 10.29 0.58
CA VAL A 137 -17.85 9.78 -0.59
C VAL A 137 -18.81 9.69 -1.77
N VAL A 138 -18.39 10.23 -2.91
CA VAL A 138 -19.16 10.27 -4.15
C VAL A 138 -19.22 8.86 -4.75
N GLN A 139 -20.44 8.33 -4.90
CA GLN A 139 -20.70 6.99 -5.42
C GLN A 139 -21.61 7.05 -6.64
N PRO A 140 -21.06 6.96 -7.87
CA PRO A 140 -21.87 6.90 -9.07
C PRO A 140 -22.67 5.59 -9.14
N ARG A 141 -23.92 5.66 -9.58
CA ARG A 141 -24.77 4.47 -9.78
C ARG A 141 -24.51 3.71 -11.09
N ALA A 142 -23.69 4.28 -11.96
CA ALA A 142 -23.42 3.70 -13.28
C ALA A 142 -22.57 2.44 -13.15
N ALA A 143 -22.89 1.37 -13.89
CA ALA A 143 -22.09 0.13 -13.85
C ALA A 143 -20.66 0.29 -14.44
N GLN A 144 -20.39 1.39 -15.15
CA GLN A 144 -19.08 1.72 -15.69
C GLN A 144 -18.71 3.11 -15.19
N HIS A 145 -17.82 3.20 -14.21
CA HIS A 145 -17.20 4.46 -13.80
C HIS A 145 -15.77 4.19 -13.34
N PHE A 146 -14.98 5.25 -13.19
CA PHE A 146 -13.65 5.13 -12.60
C PHE A 146 -13.74 4.64 -11.15
N ASP A 147 -12.79 3.82 -10.71
CA ASP A 147 -12.74 3.34 -9.32
C ASP A 147 -12.15 4.43 -8.41
N LEU A 148 -13.00 5.39 -8.04
CA LEU A 148 -12.66 6.56 -7.22
C LEU A 148 -13.48 6.54 -5.93
N ALA A 149 -12.80 6.53 -4.79
CA ALA A 149 -13.41 6.67 -3.47
C ALA A 149 -13.04 8.05 -2.89
N ILE A 150 -13.67 9.09 -3.41
CA ILE A 150 -13.34 10.50 -3.13
C ILE A 150 -14.57 11.28 -2.66
N THR A 151 -14.37 12.36 -1.90
CA THR A 151 -15.45 13.27 -1.52
C THR A 151 -15.69 14.33 -2.60
N GLU A 152 -16.81 15.06 -2.50
CA GLU A 152 -17.24 16.06 -3.49
C GLU A 152 -16.15 17.11 -3.78
N GLY A 153 -15.47 17.60 -2.74
CA GLY A 153 -14.42 18.61 -2.88
C GLY A 153 -13.17 18.13 -3.63
N ALA A 154 -12.96 16.81 -3.76
CA ALA A 154 -11.81 16.23 -4.43
C ALA A 154 -12.09 15.77 -5.88
N VAL A 155 -13.35 15.88 -6.35
CA VAL A 155 -13.77 15.41 -7.68
C VAL A 155 -12.99 16.06 -8.81
N ASP A 156 -12.95 17.40 -8.86
CA ASP A 156 -12.30 18.11 -9.97
C ASP A 156 -10.78 17.88 -10.00
N ARG A 157 -10.14 17.78 -8.83
CA ARG A 157 -8.71 17.43 -8.74
C ARG A 157 -8.44 16.01 -9.24
N THR A 158 -9.29 15.06 -8.86
CA THR A 158 -9.12 13.66 -9.25
C THR A 158 -9.35 13.46 -10.74
N LEU A 159 -10.34 14.16 -11.33
CA LEU A 159 -10.59 14.12 -12.77
C LEU A 159 -9.41 14.69 -13.57
N ARG A 160 -8.74 15.74 -13.07
CA ARG A 160 -7.48 16.26 -13.64
C ARG A 160 -6.36 15.22 -13.62
N ILE A 161 -6.17 14.55 -12.48
CA ILE A 161 -5.18 13.47 -12.35
C ILE A 161 -5.49 12.34 -13.34
N MET A 162 -6.75 11.92 -13.43
CA MET A 162 -7.17 10.85 -14.35
C MET A 162 -6.96 11.25 -15.82
N ASP A 163 -7.23 12.51 -16.18
CA ASP A 163 -6.99 13.00 -17.54
C ASP A 163 -5.51 12.92 -17.93
N ALA A 164 -4.63 13.47 -17.10
CA ALA A 164 -3.20 13.43 -17.31
C ALA A 164 -2.66 11.99 -17.36
N LEU A 165 -3.20 11.11 -16.50
CA LEU A 165 -2.80 9.71 -16.44
C LEU A 165 -3.20 8.94 -17.70
N LEU A 166 -4.44 9.10 -18.19
CA LEU A 166 -4.92 8.44 -19.40
C LEU A 166 -4.17 8.94 -20.65
N LYS A 167 -3.98 10.26 -20.80
CA LYS A 167 -3.12 10.82 -21.86
C LYS A 167 -1.69 10.27 -21.77
N GLY A 168 -1.20 10.07 -20.54
CA GLY A 168 0.08 9.43 -20.26
C GLY A 168 0.13 7.96 -20.71
N PHE A 169 -0.95 7.21 -20.52
CA PHE A 169 -1.07 5.82 -20.96
C PHE A 169 -1.13 5.71 -22.48
N ASP A 170 -1.90 6.57 -23.15
CA ASP A 170 -1.98 6.61 -24.61
C ASP A 170 -0.60 6.84 -25.24
N LYS A 171 0.17 7.80 -24.69
CA LYS A 171 1.56 8.06 -25.12
C LYS A 171 2.49 6.86 -24.96
N ARG A 172 2.18 5.94 -24.04
CA ARG A 172 2.97 4.73 -23.76
C ARG A 172 2.43 3.50 -24.51
N GLY A 173 1.30 3.63 -25.20
CA GLY A 173 0.58 2.50 -25.80
C GLY A 173 0.00 1.54 -24.76
N TRP A 174 -0.28 2.00 -23.54
CA TRP A 174 -0.91 1.18 -22.50
C TRP A 174 -2.42 1.20 -22.65
N VAL A 175 -3.05 0.02 -22.60
CA VAL A 175 -4.50 -0.10 -22.78
C VAL A 175 -5.19 0.02 -21.43
N PHE A 176 -5.99 1.08 -21.26
CA PHE A 176 -6.82 1.26 -20.07
C PHE A 176 -8.18 0.57 -20.24
N ARG A 177 -8.63 -0.14 -19.19
CA ARG A 177 -9.90 -0.88 -19.17
C ARG A 177 -10.69 -0.58 -17.90
N ILE A 178 -12.01 -0.58 -18.03
CA ILE A 178 -12.95 -0.51 -16.91
C ILE A 178 -13.68 -1.86 -16.85
N HIS A 179 -13.52 -2.57 -15.73
CA HIS A 179 -14.14 -3.86 -15.50
C HIS A 179 -15.60 -3.70 -15.06
N LYS A 180 -16.46 -4.54 -15.63
CA LYS A 180 -17.86 -4.66 -15.22
C LYS A 180 -17.95 -5.66 -14.06
N GLY A 181 -18.59 -5.25 -12.97
CA GLY A 181 -18.82 -6.11 -11.82
C GLY A 181 -19.58 -5.41 -10.71
N PRO A 182 -19.97 -6.14 -9.64
CA PRO A 182 -20.63 -5.55 -8.46
C PRO A 182 -19.73 -4.54 -7.72
N LYS A 183 -18.41 -4.61 -7.92
CA LYS A 183 -17.46 -3.54 -7.63
C LYS A 183 -16.76 -3.18 -8.95
N PRO A 184 -17.11 -2.05 -9.59
CA PRO A 184 -16.42 -1.63 -10.81
C PRO A 184 -14.95 -1.35 -10.46
N GLY A 185 -14.04 -1.99 -11.19
CA GLY A 185 -12.60 -1.78 -11.05
C GLY A 185 -12.05 -1.17 -12.33
N MET A 186 -10.96 -0.41 -12.23
CA MET A 186 -10.22 0.04 -13.41
C MET A 186 -8.83 -0.57 -13.43
N GLY A 187 -8.36 -0.87 -14.64
CA GLY A 187 -7.09 -1.54 -14.88
C GLY A 187 -6.35 -0.94 -16.06
N VAL A 188 -5.04 -1.14 -16.08
CA VAL A 188 -4.18 -0.79 -17.21
C VAL A 188 -3.32 -1.98 -17.59
N GLU A 189 -3.25 -2.28 -18.88
CA GLU A 189 -2.43 -3.34 -19.44
C GLU A 189 -0.99 -2.86 -19.58
N VAL A 190 -0.07 -3.47 -18.82
CA VAL A 190 1.36 -3.13 -18.81
C VAL A 190 2.15 -4.40 -18.97
N LEU A 191 2.99 -4.46 -20.01
CA LEU A 191 3.76 -5.66 -20.39
C LEU A 191 2.88 -6.92 -20.58
N GLY A 192 1.60 -6.77 -20.94
CA GLY A 192 0.66 -7.89 -21.10
C GLY A 192 0.06 -8.42 -19.79
N GLU A 193 0.32 -7.74 -18.67
CA GLU A 193 -0.35 -7.99 -17.38
C GLU A 193 -1.39 -6.90 -17.13
N GLU A 194 -2.56 -7.28 -16.63
CA GLU A 194 -3.60 -6.33 -16.26
C GLU A 194 -3.41 -5.87 -14.81
N ILE A 195 -3.20 -4.57 -14.63
CA ILE A 195 -2.93 -3.97 -13.33
C ILE A 195 -4.14 -3.16 -12.88
N GLY A 196 -4.88 -3.71 -11.93
CA GLY A 196 -5.96 -2.98 -11.27
C GLY A 196 -5.43 -1.85 -10.37
N PHE A 197 -6.07 -0.68 -10.40
CA PHE A 197 -5.74 0.43 -9.52
C PHE A 197 -6.95 1.31 -9.18
N SER A 198 -6.86 2.04 -8.07
CA SER A 198 -7.90 2.96 -7.58
C SER A 198 -7.30 4.27 -7.04
N ILE A 199 -8.13 5.31 -6.96
CA ILE A 199 -7.80 6.55 -6.24
C ILE A 199 -8.74 6.68 -5.04
N GLU A 200 -8.16 6.75 -3.85
CA GLU A 200 -8.88 6.86 -2.58
C GLU A 200 -8.54 8.20 -1.91
N GLU A 201 -9.54 8.92 -1.41
CA GLU A 201 -9.32 10.05 -0.51
C GLU A 201 -9.24 9.55 0.94
N THR A 202 -8.25 10.04 1.68
CA THR A 202 -8.18 9.81 3.12
C THR A 202 -9.27 10.64 3.80
N VAL A 203 -10.21 10.01 4.48
CA VAL A 203 -11.20 10.71 5.31
C VAL A 203 -10.77 10.71 6.77
N LYS A 204 -10.95 11.83 7.47
CA LYS A 204 -10.65 11.93 8.90
C LYS A 204 -11.91 11.58 9.69
N ALA A 205 -11.84 10.51 10.47
CA ALA A 205 -12.87 10.15 11.43
C ALA A 205 -12.82 11.10 12.64
N VAL A 206 -13.94 11.72 12.96
CA VAL A 206 -14.17 12.62 14.09
C VAL A 206 -15.28 12.01 14.93
N GLU A 207 -15.26 12.21 16.25
CA GLU A 207 -16.34 11.71 17.11
C GLU A 207 -17.69 12.31 16.69
N HIS A 208 -18.71 11.46 16.58
CA HIS A 208 -19.99 11.86 16.02
C HIS A 208 -20.71 12.86 16.92
N VAL A 209 -21.21 13.93 16.31
CA VAL A 209 -22.06 14.91 16.97
C VAL A 209 -23.49 14.68 16.50
N LEU A 210 -24.40 14.45 17.44
CA LEU A 210 -25.83 14.24 17.15
C LEU A 210 -26.35 15.35 16.23
N THR A 211 -26.86 14.95 15.07
CA THR A 211 -27.48 15.87 14.12
C THR A 211 -28.80 16.42 14.69
N GLU A 212 -29.25 17.57 14.19
CA GLU A 212 -30.55 18.12 14.61
C GLU A 212 -31.72 17.15 14.39
N LYS A 213 -31.62 16.29 13.37
CA LYS A 213 -32.62 15.27 13.08
C LYS A 213 -32.62 14.19 14.14
N GLU A 214 -31.46 13.74 14.59
CA GLU A 214 -31.29 12.76 15.66
C GLU A 214 -31.70 13.32 17.02
N ILE A 215 -31.38 14.58 17.29
CA ILE A 215 -31.85 15.30 18.49
C ILE A 215 -33.38 15.37 18.48
N LYS A 216 -34.00 15.75 17.34
CA LYS A 216 -35.47 15.80 17.20
C LYS A 216 -36.11 14.41 17.31
N ALA A 217 -35.49 13.36 16.77
CA ALA A 217 -35.97 11.99 16.88
C ALA A 217 -35.89 11.48 18.33
N ARG A 218 -34.78 11.76 19.02
CA ARG A 218 -34.59 11.45 20.44
C ARG A 218 -35.63 12.19 21.31
N ASN A 219 -35.87 13.47 21.03
CA ASN A 219 -36.86 14.28 21.74
C ASN A 219 -38.31 13.81 21.48
N ARG A 220 -38.57 13.10 20.38
CA ARG A 220 -39.85 12.44 20.09
C ARG A 220 -39.99 11.06 20.72
N GLY A 221 -39.01 10.62 21.53
CA GLY A 221 -39.03 9.32 22.20
C GLY A 221 -38.58 8.15 21.31
N ASN A 222 -38.06 8.40 20.10
CA ASN A 222 -37.54 7.34 19.25
C ASN A 222 -36.17 6.87 19.74
N TRP A 223 -35.92 5.56 19.61
CA TRP A 223 -34.58 4.99 19.79
C TRP A 223 -33.66 5.44 18.65
N VAL A 224 -32.55 6.09 18.99
CA VAL A 224 -31.54 6.58 18.03
C VAL A 224 -30.22 5.86 18.30
N TRP A 225 -29.67 5.22 17.27
CA TRP A 225 -28.35 4.57 17.31
C TRP A 225 -27.38 5.36 16.42
N PRO A 226 -26.89 6.52 16.90
CA PRO A 226 -25.97 7.33 16.11
C PRO A 226 -24.66 6.56 15.88
N PRO A 227 -24.02 6.73 14.70
CA PRO A 227 -22.69 6.18 14.47
C PRO A 227 -21.70 6.75 15.48
N ARG A 228 -20.61 6.02 15.75
CA ARG A 228 -19.57 6.52 16.67
C ARG A 228 -18.76 7.68 16.09
N TYR A 229 -18.64 7.72 14.77
CA TYR A 229 -17.78 8.66 14.06
C TYR A 229 -18.49 9.31 12.88
N ASP A 230 -18.26 10.61 12.73
CA ASP A 230 -18.47 11.37 11.51
C ASP A 230 -17.19 11.39 10.67
N TYR A 231 -17.33 11.54 9.36
CA TYR A 231 -16.19 11.59 8.43
C TYR A 231 -16.08 12.99 7.84
N SER A 232 -14.89 13.56 7.92
CA SER A 232 -14.56 14.85 7.31
C SER A 232 -13.61 14.66 6.13
N PRO A 233 -13.88 15.31 4.98
CA PRO A 233 -12.98 15.27 3.83
C PRO A 233 -11.64 15.92 4.20
N THR A 234 -10.53 15.31 3.80
CA THR A 234 -9.19 15.89 4.02
C THR A 234 -8.58 16.47 2.75
N GLY A 235 -9.13 16.13 1.58
CA GLY A 235 -8.57 16.45 0.28
C GLY A 235 -7.28 15.69 -0.06
N GLN A 236 -6.83 14.79 0.82
CA GLN A 236 -5.60 14.01 0.63
C GLN A 236 -5.89 12.76 -0.19
N LEU A 237 -5.38 12.74 -1.42
CA LEU A 237 -5.58 11.64 -2.35
C LEU A 237 -4.50 10.57 -2.20
N LYS A 238 -4.85 9.34 -2.55
CA LYS A 238 -3.95 8.18 -2.60
C LYS A 238 -4.26 7.34 -3.84
N LEU A 239 -3.29 7.25 -4.73
CA LEU A 239 -3.29 6.34 -5.87
C LEU A 239 -2.72 4.99 -5.43
N LYS A 240 -3.45 3.91 -5.70
CA LYS A 240 -3.16 2.57 -5.17
C LYS A 240 -3.27 1.50 -6.25
N ILE A 241 -2.27 0.64 -6.35
CA ILE A 241 -2.30 -0.59 -7.15
C ILE A 241 -2.90 -1.71 -6.31
N HIS A 242 -3.81 -2.48 -6.90
CA HIS A 242 -4.37 -3.70 -6.32
C HIS A 242 -3.39 -4.86 -6.47
N ALA A 243 -2.33 -4.83 -5.68
CA ALA A 243 -1.34 -5.88 -5.68
C ALA A 243 -1.81 -7.11 -4.89
N ASN A 244 -1.37 -8.29 -5.34
CA ASN A 244 -1.53 -9.53 -4.58
C ASN A 244 -0.66 -9.51 -3.29
N TYR A 245 -1.00 -10.39 -2.33
CA TYR A 245 -0.30 -10.45 -1.04
C TYR A 245 1.20 -10.81 -1.13
N SER A 246 1.61 -11.40 -2.26
CA SER A 246 2.98 -11.85 -2.50
C SER A 246 3.89 -10.75 -3.05
N TYR A 247 3.32 -9.65 -3.54
CA TYR A 247 4.10 -8.54 -4.07
C TYR A 247 4.62 -7.63 -2.94
N SER A 248 5.94 -7.46 -2.90
CA SER A 248 6.65 -6.65 -1.91
C SER A 248 6.98 -5.23 -2.38
N GLY A 249 6.68 -4.90 -3.64
CA GLY A 249 6.98 -3.58 -4.21
C GLY A 249 6.01 -2.49 -3.75
N ARG A 250 6.31 -1.24 -4.14
CA ARG A 250 5.46 -0.10 -3.77
C ARG A 250 4.14 -0.15 -4.52
N CYS A 251 3.03 -0.11 -3.78
CA CYS A 251 1.68 -0.17 -4.33
C CYS A 251 0.84 1.07 -4.05
N SER A 252 1.37 2.07 -3.35
CA SER A 252 0.60 3.29 -3.07
C SER A 252 1.45 4.55 -3.04
N TRP A 253 0.87 5.61 -3.56
CA TRP A 253 1.40 6.96 -3.63
C TRP A 253 0.29 7.89 -3.19
N GLY A 254 0.53 8.67 -2.13
CA GLY A 254 -0.46 9.60 -1.61
C GLY A 254 0.10 10.98 -1.40
N ASP A 255 -0.82 11.90 -1.15
CA ASP A 255 -0.49 13.22 -0.64
C ASP A 255 0.20 13.07 0.72
N ALA A 256 1.26 13.85 0.89
CA ALA A 256 2.03 13.97 2.12
C ALA A 256 2.37 15.45 2.34
N LYS A 257 3.01 15.77 3.47
CA LYS A 257 3.38 17.17 3.80
C LYS A 257 4.16 17.91 2.69
N ILE A 258 4.94 17.17 1.89
CA ILE A 258 5.82 17.71 0.85
C ILE A 258 5.55 17.12 -0.54
N GLN A 259 4.61 16.18 -0.66
CA GLN A 259 4.41 15.39 -1.88
C GLN A 259 2.94 15.45 -2.26
N ARG A 260 2.66 15.71 -3.54
CA ARG A 260 1.30 15.58 -4.08
C ARG A 260 1.20 14.36 -5.00
N VAL A 261 0.02 13.74 -5.06
CA VAL A 261 -0.28 12.64 -5.99
C VAL A 261 -0.03 13.08 -7.44
N ASP A 262 -0.37 14.32 -7.76
CA ASP A 262 -0.20 14.96 -9.06
C ASP A 262 1.26 14.84 -9.59
N GLN A 263 2.24 14.85 -8.68
CA GLN A 263 3.68 14.75 -8.99
C GLN A 263 4.22 13.31 -8.95
N CYS A 264 3.37 12.34 -8.61
CA CYS A 264 3.76 10.95 -8.42
C CYS A 264 3.35 10.04 -9.59
N LEU A 265 2.75 10.58 -10.65
CA LEU A 265 2.20 9.79 -11.75
C LEU A 265 3.28 8.97 -12.48
N ASN A 266 4.46 9.55 -12.75
CA ASN A 266 5.58 8.78 -13.29
C ASN A 266 6.08 7.69 -12.34
N ARG A 267 6.11 7.97 -11.03
CA ARG A 267 6.50 6.97 -10.02
C ARG A 267 5.49 5.84 -9.93
N PHE A 268 4.21 6.13 -10.17
CA PHE A 268 3.17 5.13 -10.33
C PHE A 268 3.40 4.30 -11.60
N CYS A 269 3.64 4.92 -12.76
CA CYS A 269 3.96 4.20 -13.99
C CYS A 269 5.16 3.26 -13.82
N SER A 270 6.24 3.72 -13.18
CA SER A 270 7.38 2.86 -12.84
C SER A 270 6.99 1.71 -11.91
N GLY A 271 6.16 1.98 -10.90
CA GLY A 271 5.65 0.96 -9.99
C GLY A 271 4.76 -0.08 -10.67
N SER A 272 3.97 0.33 -11.67
CA SER A 272 3.16 -0.56 -12.51
C SER A 272 4.03 -1.49 -13.33
N VAL A 273 5.13 -0.99 -13.92
CA VAL A 273 6.10 -1.84 -14.65
C VAL A 273 6.75 -2.86 -13.72
N GLN A 274 7.17 -2.43 -12.52
CA GLN A 274 7.74 -3.34 -11.51
C GLN A 274 6.74 -4.42 -11.08
N TYR A 275 5.47 -4.04 -10.90
CA TYR A 275 4.41 -4.97 -10.56
C TYR A 275 4.19 -6.00 -11.67
N ALA A 276 4.13 -5.58 -12.94
CA ALA A 276 3.99 -6.50 -14.08
C ALA A 276 5.15 -7.49 -14.16
N GLN A 277 6.40 -7.05 -13.95
CA GLN A 277 7.56 -7.95 -13.93
C GLN A 277 7.45 -9.00 -12.82
N ALA A 278 7.05 -8.57 -11.61
CA ALA A 278 6.90 -9.48 -10.47
C ALA A 278 5.72 -10.45 -10.66
N SER A 279 4.62 -10.00 -11.28
CA SER A 279 3.47 -10.85 -11.63
C SER A 279 3.90 -12.00 -12.55
N LYS A 280 4.59 -11.67 -13.64
CA LYS A 280 5.11 -12.68 -14.60
C LYS A 280 6.05 -13.69 -13.96
N GLN A 281 6.98 -13.24 -13.13
CA GLN A 281 7.91 -14.13 -12.43
C GLN A 281 7.18 -15.11 -11.51
N ASN A 282 6.16 -14.63 -10.79
CA ASN A 282 5.35 -15.48 -9.93
C ASN A 282 4.54 -16.50 -10.76
N ASP A 283 3.93 -16.09 -11.86
CA ASP A 283 3.17 -16.99 -12.74
C ASP A 283 4.04 -18.09 -13.36
N THR A 284 5.26 -17.75 -13.79
CA THR A 284 6.23 -18.74 -14.28
C THR A 284 6.66 -19.72 -13.19
N MET A 285 6.85 -19.24 -11.95
CA MET A 285 7.22 -20.08 -10.81
C MET A 285 6.07 -21.03 -10.43
N THR A 286 4.83 -20.53 -10.42
CA THR A 286 3.62 -21.33 -10.14
C THR A 286 3.43 -22.43 -11.17
N LYS A 287 3.60 -22.14 -12.47
CA LYS A 287 3.53 -23.15 -13.54
C LYS A 287 4.60 -24.23 -13.39
N TRP A 288 5.85 -23.86 -13.15
CA TRP A 288 6.93 -24.82 -12.92
C TRP A 288 6.68 -25.72 -11.70
N THR A 289 6.17 -25.17 -10.59
CA THR A 289 5.83 -25.98 -9.41
C THR A 289 4.66 -26.95 -9.64
N ALA A 290 3.71 -26.59 -10.51
CA ALA A 290 2.61 -27.46 -10.88
C ALA A 290 3.07 -28.60 -11.80
N GLU A 291 3.95 -28.32 -12.75
CA GLU A 291 4.52 -29.30 -13.69
C GLU A 291 5.50 -30.27 -12.99
N SER A 292 6.42 -29.76 -12.17
CA SER A 292 7.36 -30.59 -11.40
C SER A 292 6.69 -31.40 -10.27
N GLY A 293 5.50 -30.99 -9.84
CA GLY A 293 4.67 -31.77 -8.91
C GLY A 293 3.93 -32.93 -9.60
N ALA A 294 3.62 -32.78 -10.89
CA ALA A 294 2.96 -33.81 -11.69
C ALA A 294 3.92 -34.93 -12.15
N GLU A 295 5.22 -34.64 -12.31
CA GLU A 295 6.23 -35.65 -12.65
C GLU A 295 6.70 -36.53 -11.46
N ARG A 296 6.15 -36.30 -10.25
CA ARG A 296 6.48 -37.05 -9.02
C ARG A 296 5.37 -37.99 -8.53
N LEU A 297 4.37 -38.29 -9.36
CA LEU A 297 3.32 -39.28 -9.12
C LEU A 297 3.31 -40.32 -10.25
#